data_AF-A0A7C9ABA8-F1
#
_entry.id   AF-A0A7C9ABA8-F1
#
_cell.length_a   1.000
_cell.length_b   1.000
_cell.length_c   1.000
_cell.angle_alpha   90.00
_cell.angle_beta   90.00
_cell.angle_gamma   90.00
#
_symmetry.space_group_name_H-M   'P 1'
#
loop_
_entity.id
_entity.type
_entity.pdbx_description
1 polymer ?
#
loop_
_entity_poly.entity_id
_entity_poly.type
_entity_poly.pdbx_seq_one_letter_code
_entity_poly.pdbx_strand_id
1 'polypeptide(L)'
;MEEKKDEEDSTLNEGEADVAIAHAKRLVESGVRASDIGIITPYNAQVVLLKMLRSNVDKLKEMEISTVDGFQGREKEAIIISMVRSNPRKEVGFLRDRRRMNVAVTRARRQCCLICDTETVTSDQFLKRLIEYFEEHGEYLSASEYGNE
;
A
#
# COMPACT_ATOMS: atom_id res chain seq x y z
N MET A 1 -7.61 9.04 6.61
CA MET A 1 -6.78 10.20 6.23
C MET A 1 -7.09 10.52 4.79
N GLU A 2 -7.46 11.77 4.48
CA GLU A 2 -7.93 12.14 3.14
C GLU A 2 -6.80 12.14 2.09
N GLU A 3 -7.16 11.79 0.86
CA GLU A 3 -6.28 11.86 -0.29
C GLU A 3 -6.00 13.32 -0.72
N LYS A 4 -4.83 13.56 -1.33
CA LYS A 4 -4.43 14.82 -1.94
C LYS A 4 -3.97 14.60 -3.38
N LYS A 5 -3.87 15.68 -4.16
CA LYS A 5 -3.27 15.65 -5.50
C LYS A 5 -1.95 16.41 -5.53
N ASP A 6 -1.02 15.95 -6.36
CA ASP A 6 0.19 16.69 -6.70
C ASP A 6 -0.05 17.69 -7.84
N GLU A 7 1.00 18.38 -8.27
CA GLU A 7 0.96 19.36 -9.38
C GLU A 7 0.61 18.72 -10.74
N GLU A 8 0.81 17.41 -10.89
CA GLU A 8 0.53 16.63 -12.10
C GLU A 8 -0.85 15.92 -12.04
N ASP A 9 -1.71 16.30 -11.10
CA ASP A 9 -3.05 15.74 -10.88
C ASP A 9 -3.07 14.25 -10.45
N SER A 10 -1.92 13.72 -10.01
CA SER A 10 -1.75 12.38 -9.48
C SER A 10 -2.05 12.33 -7.98
N THR A 11 -2.62 11.22 -7.48
CA THR A 11 -3.14 11.13 -6.11
C THR A 11 -2.10 10.58 -5.13
N LEU A 12 -2.03 11.17 -3.94
CA LEU A 12 -1.23 10.69 -2.81
C LEU A 12 -2.03 10.68 -1.51
N ASN A 13 -1.57 9.92 -0.53
CA ASN A 13 -2.16 9.86 0.81
C ASN A 13 -1.02 9.73 1.83
N GLU A 14 -0.73 10.82 2.53
CA GLU A 14 0.34 10.88 3.55
C GLU A 14 0.08 9.90 4.69
N GLY A 15 -1.17 9.78 5.11
CA GLY A 15 -1.56 8.85 6.15
C GLY A 15 -1.29 7.39 5.81
N GLU A 16 -1.69 6.96 4.62
CA GLU A 16 -1.35 5.61 4.17
C GLU A 16 0.16 5.42 3.98
N ALA A 17 0.87 6.46 3.55
CA ALA A 17 2.32 6.40 3.35
C ALA A 17 3.05 6.20 4.69
N ASP A 18 2.63 6.91 5.74
CA ASP A 18 3.18 6.77 7.09
C ASP A 18 2.94 5.35 7.64
N VAL A 19 1.71 4.82 7.51
CA VAL A 19 1.39 3.45 7.91
C VAL A 19 2.23 2.43 7.13
N ALA A 20 2.42 2.62 5.83
CA ALA A 20 3.21 1.71 5.00
C ALA A 20 4.68 1.68 5.44
N ILE A 21 5.26 2.83 5.76
CA ILE A 21 6.64 2.94 6.25
C ILE A 21 6.77 2.37 7.66
N ALA A 22 5.81 2.63 8.55
CA ALA A 22 5.80 2.06 9.89
C ALA A 22 5.72 0.52 9.85
N HIS A 23 4.84 -0.04 9.00
CA HIS A 23 4.75 -1.48 8.82
C HIS A 23 6.04 -2.08 8.24
N ALA A 24 6.65 -1.43 7.26
CA ALA A 24 7.95 -1.86 6.73
C ALA A 24 9.05 -1.86 7.80
N LYS A 25 9.07 -0.88 8.72
CA LYS A 25 9.99 -0.86 9.87
C LYS A 25 9.77 -2.08 10.77
N ARG A 26 8.53 -2.36 11.16
CA ARG A 26 8.18 -3.51 12.01
C ARG A 26 8.64 -4.84 11.39
N LEU A 27 8.50 -5.01 10.08
CA LEU A 27 8.99 -6.20 9.37
C LEU A 27 10.50 -6.33 9.46
N VAL A 28 11.24 -5.24 9.25
CA VAL A 28 12.71 -5.24 9.36
C VAL A 28 13.16 -5.51 10.80
N GLU A 29 12.48 -4.93 11.79
CA GLU A 29 12.75 -5.16 13.20
C GLU A 29 12.46 -6.61 13.63
N SER A 30 11.51 -7.26 12.95
CA SER A 30 11.21 -8.69 13.10
C SER A 30 12.17 -9.61 12.33
N GLY A 31 13.18 -9.05 11.65
CA GLY A 31 14.24 -9.80 10.98
C GLY A 31 14.07 -10.00 9.47
N VAL A 32 13.06 -9.41 8.83
CA VAL A 32 12.92 -9.44 7.37
C VAL A 32 13.95 -8.51 6.74
N ARG A 33 14.69 -8.96 5.71
CA ARG A 33 15.65 -8.09 5.01
C ARG A 33 14.88 -7.04 4.21
N ALA A 34 15.32 -5.79 4.23
CA ALA A 34 14.65 -4.71 3.51
C ALA A 34 14.52 -4.99 2.00
N SER A 35 15.53 -5.63 1.39
CA SER A 35 15.51 -6.06 -0.01
C SER A 35 14.47 -7.14 -0.33
N ASP A 36 13.95 -7.85 0.67
CA ASP A 36 12.86 -8.83 0.56
C ASP A 36 11.46 -8.21 0.75
N ILE A 37 11.38 -6.88 0.93
CA ILE A 37 10.13 -6.12 1.08
C ILE A 37 9.90 -5.26 -0.16
N GLY A 38 8.64 -5.16 -0.59
CA GLY A 38 8.21 -4.22 -1.62
C GLY A 38 6.97 -3.43 -1.22
N ILE A 39 6.89 -2.17 -1.61
CA ILE A 39 5.66 -1.38 -1.57
C ILE A 39 5.15 -1.16 -2.99
N ILE A 40 3.88 -1.48 -3.21
CA ILE A 40 3.17 -1.29 -4.48
C ILE A 40 2.03 -0.30 -4.27
N THR A 41 1.91 0.67 -5.18
CA THR A 41 0.80 1.64 -5.15
C THR A 41 0.35 2.01 -6.56
N PRO A 42 -0.92 2.34 -6.80
CA PRO A 42 -1.40 2.67 -8.15
C PRO A 42 -0.95 4.04 -8.66
N TYR A 43 -0.52 4.96 -7.79
CA TYR A 43 -0.29 6.36 -8.15
C TYR A 43 1.19 6.74 -8.06
N ASN A 44 1.68 7.46 -9.08
CA ASN A 44 3.07 7.94 -9.12
C ASN A 44 3.38 8.93 -7.99
N ALA A 45 2.44 9.80 -7.62
CA ALA A 45 2.62 10.75 -6.52
C ALA A 45 2.89 10.01 -5.20
N GLN A 46 2.15 8.91 -4.96
CA GLN A 46 2.38 8.05 -3.80
C GLN A 46 3.74 7.35 -3.85
N VAL A 47 4.20 6.89 -5.03
CA VAL A 47 5.56 6.33 -5.19
C VAL A 47 6.62 7.36 -4.80
N VAL A 48 6.49 8.61 -5.24
CA VAL A 48 7.44 9.68 -4.92
C VAL A 48 7.47 9.94 -3.42
N LEU A 49 6.30 10.10 -2.80
CA LEU A 49 6.17 10.30 -1.35
C LEU A 49 6.80 9.15 -0.55
N LEU A 50 6.45 7.90 -0.86
CA LEU A 50 6.99 6.73 -0.18
C LEU A 50 8.51 6.61 -0.34
N LYS A 51 9.06 6.94 -1.53
CA LYS A 51 10.51 6.94 -1.74
C LYS A 51 11.22 8.01 -0.91
N MET A 52 10.62 9.19 -0.78
CA MET A 52 11.11 10.26 0.09
C MET A 52 11.12 9.80 1.57
N LEU A 53 10.00 9.30 2.08
CA LEU A 53 9.91 8.81 3.46
C LEU A 53 10.88 7.65 3.74
N ARG A 54 10.98 6.69 2.81
CA ARG A 54 11.96 5.59 2.90
C ARG A 54 13.40 6.11 3.01
N SER A 55 13.75 7.17 2.29
CA SER A 55 15.12 7.71 2.28
C SER A 55 15.54 8.28 3.64
N ASN A 56 14.58 8.67 4.47
CA ASN A 56 14.80 9.14 5.84
C ASN A 56 15.03 7.99 6.84
N VAL A 57 14.93 6.72 6.41
CA VAL A 57 15.05 5.55 7.28
C VAL A 57 16.13 4.62 6.73
N ASP A 58 17.33 4.68 7.32
CA ASP A 58 18.51 3.95 6.83
C ASP A 58 18.27 2.45 6.63
N LYS A 59 17.52 1.82 7.55
CA LYS A 59 17.19 0.39 7.51
C LYS A 59 16.32 -0.01 6.32
N LEU A 60 15.64 0.93 5.66
CA LEU A 60 14.69 0.66 4.57
C LEU A 60 15.27 0.96 3.18
N LYS A 61 16.52 1.41 3.06
CA LYS A 61 17.11 1.87 1.79
C LYS A 61 17.03 0.86 0.63
N GLU A 62 17.10 -0.43 0.92
CA GLU A 62 17.05 -1.50 -0.09
C GLU A 62 15.63 -1.94 -0.47
N MET A 63 14.60 -1.46 0.23
CA MET A 63 13.21 -1.80 -0.06
C MET A 63 12.78 -1.24 -1.42
N GLU A 64 12.09 -2.06 -2.20
CA GLU A 64 11.62 -1.66 -3.52
C GLU A 64 10.27 -0.93 -3.43
N ILE A 65 10.12 0.19 -4.14
CA ILE A 65 8.86 0.93 -4.21
C ILE A 65 8.56 1.23 -5.68
N SER A 66 7.41 0.78 -6.16
CA SER A 66 6.99 1.00 -7.55
C SER A 66 5.48 1.07 -7.71
N THR A 67 5.05 1.43 -8.92
CA THR A 67 3.66 1.25 -9.32
C THR A 67 3.34 -0.21 -9.60
N VAL A 68 2.06 -0.56 -9.70
CA VAL A 68 1.62 -1.91 -10.09
C VAL A 68 2.28 -2.35 -11.40
N ASP A 69 2.17 -1.51 -12.43
CA ASP A 69 2.75 -1.80 -13.76
C ASP A 69 4.28 -1.84 -13.68
N GLY A 70 4.88 -0.95 -12.89
CA GLY A 70 6.31 -0.92 -12.64
C GLY A 70 6.83 -2.18 -11.98
N PHE A 71 6.05 -2.86 -11.14
CA PHE A 71 6.42 -4.07 -10.38
C PHE A 71 6.18 -5.40 -11.14
N GLN A 72 5.68 -5.35 -12.37
CA GLN A 72 5.31 -6.56 -13.10
C GLN A 72 6.49 -7.53 -13.28
N GLY A 73 6.23 -8.83 -13.06
CA GLY A 73 7.23 -9.89 -13.19
C GLY A 73 8.22 -10.00 -12.04
N ARG A 74 8.08 -9.18 -10.99
CA ARG A 74 8.90 -9.24 -9.77
C ARG A 74 8.09 -9.74 -8.59
N GLU A 75 8.75 -10.32 -7.60
CA GLU A 75 8.13 -10.86 -6.38
C GLU A 75 9.00 -10.55 -5.17
N LYS A 76 8.38 -10.49 -3.99
CA LYS A 76 9.03 -10.24 -2.70
C LYS A 76 8.47 -11.17 -1.63
N GLU A 77 9.21 -11.37 -0.55
CA GLU A 77 8.72 -12.16 0.58
C GLU A 77 7.53 -11.45 1.26
N ALA A 78 7.63 -10.13 1.42
CA ALA A 78 6.53 -9.29 1.90
C ALA A 78 6.20 -8.17 0.90
N ILE A 79 4.91 -7.99 0.61
CA ILE A 79 4.39 -6.88 -0.18
C ILE A 79 3.42 -6.07 0.65
N ILE A 80 3.58 -4.75 0.61
CA ILE A 80 2.68 -3.76 1.18
C ILE A 80 1.99 -3.03 0.03
N ILE A 81 0.67 -3.03 0.00
CA ILE A 81 -0.14 -2.37 -1.02
C ILE A 81 -0.79 -1.14 -0.40
N SER A 82 -0.49 0.06 -0.90
CA SER A 82 -1.20 1.30 -0.54
C SER A 82 -2.20 1.65 -1.63
N MET A 83 -3.49 1.66 -1.30
CA MET A 83 -4.59 1.92 -2.24
C MET A 83 -4.83 3.41 -2.51
N VAL A 84 -4.38 4.29 -1.63
CA VAL A 84 -4.36 5.77 -1.70
C VAL A 84 -5.74 6.42 -1.59
N ARG A 85 -6.77 5.82 -2.21
CA ARG A 85 -8.08 6.43 -2.37
C ARG A 85 -8.83 6.52 -1.05
N SER A 86 -9.08 7.75 -0.62
CA SER A 86 -9.87 8.10 0.56
C SER A 86 -10.55 9.44 0.34
N ASN A 87 -11.84 9.43 0.01
CA ASN A 87 -12.58 10.64 -0.34
C ASN A 87 -14.09 10.51 -0.06
N PRO A 88 -14.79 11.61 0.27
CA PRO A 88 -16.23 11.59 0.59
C PRO A 88 -17.13 11.12 -0.57
N ARG A 89 -16.65 11.18 -1.81
CA ARG A 89 -17.40 10.76 -3.01
C ARG A 89 -17.37 9.25 -3.23
N LYS A 90 -16.58 8.51 -2.45
CA LYS A 90 -16.34 7.08 -2.59
C LYS A 90 -15.86 6.69 -3.99
N GLU A 91 -15.03 7.55 -4.59
CA GLU A 91 -14.46 7.32 -5.90
C GLU A 91 -13.13 6.56 -5.78
N VAL A 92 -13.11 5.34 -6.31
CA VAL A 92 -11.93 4.46 -6.29
C VAL A 92 -11.00 4.63 -7.49
N GLY A 93 -11.40 5.42 -8.50
CA GLY A 93 -10.55 5.77 -9.64
C GLY A 93 -9.84 4.57 -10.29
N PHE A 94 -8.51 4.63 -10.31
CA PHE A 94 -7.64 3.65 -10.96
C PHE A 94 -7.73 2.24 -10.34
N LEU A 95 -8.17 2.12 -9.09
CA LEU A 95 -8.33 0.83 -8.40
C LEU A 95 -9.42 -0.06 -9.01
N ARG A 96 -10.29 0.47 -9.88
CA ARG A 96 -11.33 -0.33 -10.57
C ARG A 96 -10.76 -1.40 -11.49
N ASP A 97 -9.49 -1.27 -11.89
CA ASP A 97 -8.82 -2.27 -12.71
C ASP A 97 -8.46 -3.51 -11.87
N ARG A 98 -9.33 -4.52 -11.96
CA ARG A 98 -9.17 -5.81 -11.29
C ARG A 98 -7.89 -6.55 -11.69
N ARG A 99 -7.40 -6.35 -12.93
CA ARG A 99 -6.19 -7.03 -13.40
C ARG A 99 -4.97 -6.51 -12.66
N ARG A 100 -4.90 -5.19 -12.46
CA ARG A 100 -3.84 -4.55 -11.68
C ARG A 100 -3.87 -4.99 -10.22
N MET A 101 -5.05 -5.19 -9.65
CA MET A 101 -5.15 -5.72 -8.28
C MET A 101 -4.70 -7.17 -8.17
N ASN A 102 -5.06 -8.02 -9.13
CA ASN A 102 -4.53 -9.38 -9.20
C ASN A 102 -3.00 -9.39 -9.32
N VAL A 103 -2.42 -8.50 -10.14
CA VAL A 103 -0.96 -8.38 -10.25
C VAL A 103 -0.37 -8.01 -8.91
N ALA A 104 -0.85 -6.95 -8.25
CA ALA A 104 -0.31 -6.46 -6.98
C ALA A 104 -0.36 -7.51 -5.87
N VAL A 105 -1.51 -8.16 -5.66
CA VAL A 105 -1.70 -9.18 -4.61
C VAL A 105 -0.79 -10.39 -4.85
N THR A 106 -0.63 -10.82 -6.10
CA THR A 106 0.20 -12.00 -6.45
C THR A 106 1.70 -11.74 -6.44
N ARG A 107 2.19 -10.52 -6.11
CA ARG A 107 3.64 -10.28 -5.97
C ARG A 107 4.18 -10.76 -4.61
N ALA A 108 3.31 -11.06 -3.66
CA ALA A 108 3.65 -11.50 -2.30
C ALA A 108 3.91 -13.01 -2.25
N ARG A 109 5.01 -13.44 -1.61
CA ARG A 109 5.30 -14.86 -1.37
C ARG A 109 4.90 -15.35 0.01
N ARG A 110 5.05 -14.53 1.06
CA ARG A 110 4.73 -14.90 2.46
C ARG A 110 3.72 -13.96 3.10
N GLN A 111 3.80 -12.66 2.84
CA GLN A 111 2.88 -11.68 3.39
C GLN A 111 2.41 -10.69 2.34
N CYS A 112 1.09 -10.51 2.27
CA CYS A 112 0.46 -9.40 1.57
C CYS A 112 -0.24 -8.51 2.60
N CYS A 113 0.25 -7.30 2.80
CA CYS A 113 -0.39 -6.27 3.63
C CYS A 113 -1.13 -5.29 2.73
N LEU A 114 -2.38 -4.97 3.07
CA LEU A 114 -3.21 -4.03 2.32
C LEU A 114 -3.61 -2.85 3.20
N ILE A 115 -3.28 -1.64 2.75
CA ILE A 115 -3.59 -0.38 3.41
C ILE A 115 -4.60 0.36 2.54
N CYS A 116 -5.76 0.69 3.13
CA CYS A 116 -6.84 1.37 2.41
C CYS A 116 -7.80 2.09 3.37
N ASP A 117 -8.58 3.02 2.81
CA ASP A 117 -9.80 3.53 3.44
C ASP A 117 -11.00 2.66 3.03
N THR A 118 -11.44 1.80 3.95
CA THR A 118 -12.53 0.84 3.73
C THR A 118 -13.84 1.51 3.33
N GLU A 119 -14.15 2.71 3.82
CA GLU A 119 -15.38 3.42 3.45
C GLU A 119 -15.40 3.82 1.97
N THR A 120 -14.23 4.17 1.42
CA THR A 120 -14.05 4.53 0.02
C THR A 120 -13.98 3.29 -0.87
N VAL A 121 -13.12 2.32 -0.54
CA VAL A 121 -12.85 1.19 -1.44
C VAL A 121 -13.98 0.19 -1.54
N THR A 122 -14.80 0.02 -0.49
CA THR A 122 -15.94 -0.91 -0.49
C THR A 122 -17.12 -0.46 -1.35
N SER A 123 -17.06 0.75 -1.92
CA SER A 123 -18.01 1.21 -2.94
C SER A 123 -17.91 0.42 -4.25
N ASP A 124 -16.73 -0.16 -4.54
CA ASP A 124 -16.56 -1.10 -5.65
C ASP A 124 -16.75 -2.54 -5.17
N GLN A 125 -17.60 -3.30 -5.87
CA GLN A 125 -17.97 -4.66 -5.48
C GLN A 125 -16.82 -5.67 -5.51
N PHE A 126 -15.82 -5.46 -6.37
CA PHE A 126 -14.66 -6.34 -6.41
C PHE A 126 -13.72 -6.05 -5.25
N LEU A 127 -13.41 -4.77 -5.00
CA LEU A 127 -12.58 -4.36 -3.88
C LEU A 127 -13.24 -4.73 -2.55
N LYS A 128 -14.56 -4.56 -2.42
CA LYS A 128 -15.31 -4.99 -1.23
C LYS A 128 -15.06 -6.46 -0.89
N ARG A 129 -15.20 -7.36 -1.88
CA ARG A 129 -14.93 -8.79 -1.67
C ARG A 129 -13.47 -9.08 -1.32
N LEU A 130 -12.53 -8.29 -1.85
CA LEU A 130 -11.12 -8.40 -1.49
C LEU A 130 -10.90 -8.03 -0.02
N ILE A 131 -11.51 -6.93 0.45
CA ILE A 131 -11.43 -6.52 1.87
C ILE A 131 -12.05 -7.59 2.78
N GLU A 132 -13.25 -8.06 2.45
CA GLU A 132 -13.93 -9.13 3.22
C GLU A 132 -13.04 -10.38 3.34
N TYR A 133 -12.35 -10.76 2.26
CA TYR A 133 -11.41 -11.89 2.29
C TYR A 133 -10.21 -11.66 3.23
N PHE A 134 -9.65 -10.45 3.24
CA PHE A 134 -8.56 -10.08 4.14
C PHE A 134 -9.01 -10.05 5.60
N GLU A 135 -10.23 -9.57 5.87
CA GLU A 135 -10.83 -9.57 7.21
C GLU A 135 -11.14 -10.98 7.72
N GLU A 136 -11.59 -11.88 6.84
CA GLU A 136 -11.93 -13.26 7.21
C GLU A 136 -10.69 -14.14 7.47
N HIS A 137 -9.61 -13.93 6.71
CA HIS A 137 -8.46 -14.84 6.70
C HIS A 137 -7.13 -14.23 7.18
N GLY A 138 -7.10 -12.94 7.45
CA GLY A 138 -5.91 -12.20 7.87
C GLY A 138 -6.10 -11.46 9.18
N GLU A 139 -5.13 -10.59 9.49
CA GLU A 139 -5.25 -9.62 10.58
C GLU A 139 -5.82 -8.31 10.04
N TYR A 140 -6.80 -7.75 10.76
CA TYR A 140 -7.35 -6.43 10.48
C TYR A 140 -6.95 -5.47 11.60
N LEU A 141 -6.27 -4.39 11.23
CA LEU A 141 -5.76 -3.37 12.15
C LEU A 141 -6.22 -1.98 11.69
N SER A 142 -6.54 -1.12 12.66
CA SER A 142 -6.76 0.29 12.42
C SER A 142 -5.44 1.02 12.18
N ALA A 143 -5.45 1.99 11.27
CA ALA A 143 -4.29 2.88 11.05
C ALA A 143 -3.80 3.57 12.34
N SER A 144 -4.69 3.82 13.31
CA SER A 144 -4.34 4.40 14.61
C SER A 144 -3.38 3.55 15.42
N GLU A 145 -3.33 2.23 15.18
CA GLU A 145 -2.44 1.30 15.88
C GLU A 145 -0.98 1.40 15.41
N TYR A 146 -0.74 2.14 14.32
CA TYR A 146 0.60 2.46 13.82
C TYR A 146 1.13 3.83 14.27
N GLY A 147 0.27 4.69 14.86
CA GLY A 147 0.62 6.07 15.22
C GLY A 147 1.35 6.26 16.55
N ASN A 148 1.68 5.17 17.28
CA ASN A 148 2.21 5.22 18.64
C ASN A 148 3.66 4.69 18.80
N GLU A 149 4.43 4.60 17.71
CA GLU A 149 5.84 4.14 17.74
C GLU A 149 6.83 5.15 17.14
#